data_AF-A0A2E7W097-F1
#
_entry.id   AF-A0A2E7W097-F1
#
_cell.length_a   1.000
_cell.length_b   1.000
_cell.length_c   1.000
_cell.angle_alpha   90.00
_cell.angle_beta   90.00
_cell.angle_gamma   90.00
#
_symmetry.space_group_name_H-M   'P 1'
#
loop_
_entity.id
_entity.type
_entity.pdbx_description
1 polymer ?
#
loop_
_entity_poly.entity_id
_entity_poly.type
_entity_poly.pdbx_seq_one_letter_code
_entity_poly.pdbx_strand_id
1 'polypeptide(L)'
;MNSQSYLRLTVRCSFILSLLFLGGCLRGNMRPIASFNDALFRFSSSYREPSLSNQWLVALTNSQGKDKIEMINIRTRARIALPGINRADSQPISVSVSANGQRLALVRQRADQTELLIYRRSVGTLQLIELIPKGVPRRVSLDSSGRVLAVQVSRDGRWDVEVIRLKS
;
A
#
# COMPACT_ATOMS: atom_id res chain seq x y z
N MET A 1 -12.01 -65.85 -26.96
CA MET A 1 -11.33 -64.56 -26.67
C MET A 1 -12.32 -63.66 -25.94
N ASN A 2 -12.13 -63.48 -24.63
CA ASN A 2 -13.19 -63.07 -23.69
C ASN A 2 -13.35 -61.54 -23.57
N SER A 3 -14.48 -61.03 -24.08
CA SER A 3 -14.92 -59.63 -24.04
C SER A 3 -15.03 -59.04 -22.61
N GLN A 4 -15.23 -59.89 -21.59
CA GLN A 4 -15.42 -59.48 -20.20
C GLN A 4 -14.16 -58.93 -19.51
N SER A 5 -12.97 -59.26 -20.01
CA SER A 5 -11.69 -58.82 -19.44
C SER A 5 -11.38 -57.36 -19.76
N TYR A 6 -11.79 -56.89 -20.94
CA TYR A 6 -11.56 -55.52 -21.40
C TYR A 6 -12.44 -54.52 -20.64
N LEU A 7 -13.71 -54.88 -20.39
CA LEU A 7 -14.66 -54.01 -19.69
C LEU A 7 -14.22 -53.69 -18.25
N ARG A 8 -13.65 -54.68 -17.54
CA ARG A 8 -13.14 -54.50 -16.16
C ARG A 8 -11.84 -53.68 -16.10
N LEU A 9 -11.03 -53.71 -17.16
CA LEU A 9 -9.77 -52.97 -17.25
C LEU A 9 -10.00 -51.50 -17.57
N THR A 10 -10.94 -51.19 -18.46
CA THR A 10 -11.31 -49.82 -18.85
C THR A 10 -11.96 -49.06 -17.69
N VAL A 11 -12.83 -49.71 -16.91
CA VAL A 11 -13.47 -49.09 -15.73
C VAL A 11 -12.44 -48.78 -14.63
N ARG A 12 -11.44 -49.64 -14.42
CA ARG A 12 -10.35 -49.39 -13.45
C ARG A 12 -9.43 -48.24 -13.88
N CYS A 13 -9.09 -48.12 -15.17
CA CYS A 13 -8.30 -47.00 -15.67
C CYS A 13 -9.06 -45.67 -15.60
N SER A 14 -10.36 -45.68 -15.90
CA SER A 14 -11.20 -44.48 -15.85
C SER A 14 -11.34 -43.94 -14.41
N PHE A 15 -11.41 -44.82 -13.40
CA PHE A 15 -11.52 -44.39 -12.00
C PHE A 15 -10.20 -43.80 -11.47
N ILE A 16 -9.05 -44.37 -11.87
CA ILE A 16 -7.72 -43.84 -11.52
C ILE A 16 -7.46 -42.48 -12.19
N LEU A 17 -7.91 -42.32 -13.45
CA LEU A 17 -7.78 -41.06 -14.17
C LEU A 17 -8.66 -39.95 -13.57
N SER A 18 -9.87 -40.27 -13.10
CA SER A 18 -10.74 -39.32 -12.39
C SER A 18 -10.19 -38.90 -11.02
N LEU A 19 -9.45 -39.76 -10.31
CA LEU A 19 -8.78 -39.38 -9.05
C LEU A 19 -7.59 -38.43 -9.27
N LEU A 20 -6.91 -38.49 -10.42
CA LEU A 20 -5.81 -37.58 -10.76
C LEU A 20 -6.29 -36.13 -11.06
N PHE A 21 -7.54 -35.94 -11.48
CA PHE A 21 -8.12 -34.62 -11.71
C PHE A 21 -8.65 -33.91 -10.45
N LEU A 22 -8.75 -34.61 -9.30
CA LEU A 22 -9.19 -34.02 -8.03
C LEU A 22 -8.04 -33.40 -7.20
N GLY A 23 -6.79 -33.56 -7.62
CA GLY A 23 -5.61 -33.00 -6.93
C GLY A 23 -5.28 -31.52 -7.27
N GLY A 24 -6.04 -30.90 -8.17
CA GLY A 24 -5.73 -29.60 -8.75
C GLY A 24 -6.21 -28.38 -7.95
N CYS A 25 -6.00 -28.32 -6.64
CA CYS A 25 -6.25 -27.10 -5.85
C CYS A 25 -5.25 -26.90 -4.70
N LEU A 26 -3.98 -27.25 -4.89
CA LEU A 26 -2.90 -26.65 -4.10
C LEU A 26 -2.66 -25.22 -4.60
N ARG A 27 -3.66 -24.35 -4.37
CA ARG A 27 -3.49 -22.90 -4.45
C ARG A 27 -2.51 -22.52 -3.35
N GLY A 28 -1.32 -22.05 -3.73
CA GLY A 28 -0.36 -21.47 -2.80
C GLY A 28 -1.08 -20.47 -1.91
N ASN A 29 -1.20 -20.80 -0.62
CA ASN A 29 -1.93 -19.95 0.32
C ASN A 29 -1.22 -18.60 0.38
N MET A 30 -1.94 -17.51 0.10
CA MET A 30 -1.46 -16.16 0.35
C MET A 30 -1.21 -16.03 1.86
N ARG A 31 0.04 -16.17 2.27
CA ARG A 31 0.45 -16.12 3.68
C ARG A 31 1.23 -14.84 3.97
N PRO A 32 1.05 -14.25 5.16
CA PRO A 32 1.90 -13.16 5.61
C PRO A 32 3.38 -13.58 5.69
N ILE A 33 4.28 -12.65 5.42
CA ILE A 33 5.73 -12.88 5.54
C ILE A 33 6.12 -12.72 7.03
N ALA A 34 5.92 -13.78 7.82
CA ALA A 34 6.04 -13.74 9.29
C ALA A 34 7.33 -13.05 9.78
N SER A 35 8.49 -13.47 9.28
CA SER A 35 9.79 -12.90 9.71
C SER A 35 9.93 -11.39 9.45
N PHE A 36 9.26 -10.88 8.41
CA PHE A 36 9.28 -9.45 8.10
C PHE A 36 8.29 -8.68 8.97
N ASN A 37 7.09 -9.23 9.14
CA ASN A 37 6.05 -8.62 9.97
C ASN A 37 6.51 -8.49 11.43
N ASP A 38 7.14 -9.52 11.99
CA ASP A 38 7.70 -9.47 13.35
C ASP A 38 8.77 -8.39 13.49
N ALA A 39 9.56 -8.15 12.43
CA ALA A 39 10.57 -7.10 12.42
C ALA A 39 9.95 -5.70 12.35
N LEU A 40 8.85 -5.51 11.62
CA LEU A 40 8.12 -4.23 11.57
C LEU A 40 7.63 -3.81 12.96
N PHE A 41 7.02 -4.71 13.72
CA PHE A 41 6.49 -4.38 15.05
C PHE A 41 7.56 -4.01 16.09
N ARG A 42 8.84 -4.32 15.84
CA ARG A 42 9.96 -3.84 16.69
C ARG A 42 10.17 -2.33 16.60
N PHE A 43 9.68 -1.71 15.53
CA PHE A 43 9.94 -0.30 15.25
C PHE A 43 8.87 0.66 15.77
N SER A 44 7.62 0.20 15.83
CA SER A 44 6.46 0.96 16.30
C SER A 44 5.41 0.01 16.86
N SER A 45 4.67 0.47 17.87
CA SER A 45 3.54 -0.27 18.45
C SER A 45 2.27 -0.22 17.58
N SER A 46 2.21 0.67 16.59
CA SER A 46 1.07 0.80 15.67
C SER A 46 1.53 1.13 14.25
N TYR A 47 0.85 0.53 13.27
CA TYR A 47 0.98 0.81 11.84
C TYR A 47 -0.41 0.99 11.23
N ARG A 48 -0.64 2.10 10.55
CA ARG A 48 -1.90 2.44 9.87
C ARG A 48 -1.61 3.02 8.49
N GLU A 49 -2.62 3.06 7.62
CA GLU A 49 -2.52 3.63 6.26
C GLU A 49 -1.31 3.12 5.47
N PRO A 50 -1.11 1.79 5.32
CA PRO A 50 0.03 1.28 4.58
C PRO A 50 -0.09 1.60 3.09
N SER A 51 1.02 2.04 2.49
CA SER A 51 1.19 2.11 1.04
C SER A 51 2.48 1.41 0.66
N LEU A 52 2.35 0.40 -0.20
CA LEU A 52 3.46 -0.41 -0.70
C LEU A 52 3.60 -0.17 -2.21
N SER A 53 4.80 0.20 -2.64
CA SER A 53 5.13 0.31 -4.06
C SER A 53 6.55 -0.18 -4.30
N ASN A 54 6.67 -1.25 -5.11
CA ASN A 54 7.93 -1.97 -5.32
C ASN A 54 8.58 -2.41 -3.99
N GLN A 55 9.73 -1.84 -3.62
CA GLN A 55 10.46 -2.17 -2.39
C GLN A 55 10.20 -1.19 -1.24
N TRP A 56 9.32 -0.21 -1.44
CA TRP A 56 9.09 0.87 -0.49
C TRP A 56 7.74 0.69 0.20
N LEU A 57 7.78 0.46 1.50
CA LEU A 57 6.61 0.53 2.38
C LEU A 57 6.63 1.87 3.08
N VAL A 58 5.53 2.62 3.00
CA VAL A 58 5.27 3.77 3.87
C VAL A 58 4.04 3.50 4.71
N ALA A 59 4.03 3.98 5.94
CA ALA A 59 2.90 3.82 6.83
C ALA A 59 2.89 4.95 7.87
N LEU A 60 1.72 5.19 8.46
CA LEU A 60 1.60 5.99 9.67
C LEU A 60 1.93 5.10 10.88
N THR A 61 2.86 5.55 11.70
CA THR A 61 3.27 4.89 12.94
C THR A 61 2.94 5.75 14.13
N ASN A 62 2.49 5.15 15.24
CA ASN A 62 2.34 5.88 16.51
C ASN A 62 3.49 5.51 17.43
N SER A 63 4.31 6.49 17.79
CA SER A 63 5.37 6.33 18.78
C SER A 63 5.23 7.42 19.83
N GLN A 64 5.07 7.01 21.08
CA GLN A 64 4.90 7.91 22.23
C GLN A 64 3.73 8.89 22.07
N GLY A 65 2.60 8.40 21.53
CA GLY A 65 1.39 9.22 21.35
C GLY A 65 1.46 10.19 20.17
N LYS A 66 2.55 10.20 19.40
CA LYS A 66 2.67 11.02 18.18
C LYS A 66 2.67 10.13 16.95
N ASP A 67 1.78 10.43 16.02
CA ASP A 67 1.80 9.79 14.73
C ASP A 67 2.90 10.39 13.84
N LYS A 68 3.56 9.53 13.08
CA LYS A 68 4.63 9.88 12.15
C LYS A 68 4.47 9.08 10.87
N ILE A 69 5.03 9.56 9.78
CA ILE A 69 5.21 8.79 8.55
C ILE A 69 6.56 8.10 8.64
N GLU A 70 6.57 6.78 8.49
CA GLU A 70 7.76 5.97 8.40
C GLU A 70 7.88 5.38 6.98
N MET A 71 9.10 5.27 6.48
CA MET A 71 9.42 4.62 5.23
C MET A 71 10.43 3.50 5.46
N ILE A 72 10.16 2.34 4.90
CA ILE A 72 10.94 1.13 5.07
C ILE A 72 11.27 0.57 3.68
N ASN A 73 12.53 0.26 3.45
CA ASN A 73 12.92 -0.60 2.33
C ASN A 73 12.71 -2.05 2.76
N ILE A 74 11.73 -2.73 2.16
CA ILE A 74 11.34 -4.08 2.59
C ILE A 74 12.38 -5.15 2.21
N ARG A 75 13.25 -4.87 1.22
CA ARG A 75 14.32 -5.80 0.83
C ARG A 75 15.46 -5.77 1.84
N THR A 76 15.86 -4.59 2.27
CA THR A 76 16.97 -4.41 3.24
C THR A 76 16.51 -4.32 4.68
N ARG A 77 15.19 -4.24 4.92
CA ARG A 77 14.55 -4.01 6.24
C ARG A 77 15.04 -2.74 6.93
N ALA A 78 15.48 -1.75 6.14
CA ALA A 78 16.04 -0.51 6.65
C ALA A 78 15.00 0.62 6.68
N ARG A 79 15.01 1.42 7.75
CA ARG A 79 14.27 2.68 7.80
C ARG A 79 14.95 3.73 6.94
N ILE A 80 14.15 4.51 6.23
CA ILE A 80 14.61 5.57 5.34
C ILE A 80 14.28 6.91 5.97
N ALA A 81 15.28 7.78 6.06
CA ALA A 81 15.07 9.13 6.55
C ALA A 81 14.14 9.91 5.61
N LEU A 82 13.20 10.65 6.20
CA LEU A 82 12.31 11.56 5.50
C LEU A 82 12.41 12.96 6.14
N PRO A 83 13.51 13.70 5.91
CA PRO A 83 13.70 15.03 6.50
C PRO A 83 12.52 15.95 6.19
N GLY A 84 12.03 16.68 7.20
CA GLY A 84 10.97 17.67 7.07
C GLY A 84 9.53 17.10 6.97
N ILE A 85 9.35 15.79 6.80
CA ILE A 85 8.00 15.20 6.66
C ILE A 85 7.23 15.18 7.99
N ASN A 86 7.92 14.83 9.07
CA ASN A 86 7.35 14.59 10.41
C ASN A 86 7.53 15.83 11.30
N ARG A 87 6.78 16.89 11.02
CA ARG A 87 6.84 18.11 11.83
C ARG A 87 6.07 17.96 13.14
N ALA A 88 6.56 18.60 14.20
CA ALA A 88 5.97 18.53 15.54
C ALA A 88 4.59 19.21 15.64
N ASP A 89 4.31 20.17 14.75
CA ASP A 89 3.07 20.94 14.66
C ASP A 89 2.05 20.33 13.67
N SER A 90 2.29 19.10 13.21
CA SER A 90 1.45 18.45 12.19
C SER A 90 1.12 17.01 12.54
N GLN A 91 -0.05 16.57 12.11
CA GLN A 91 -0.57 15.23 12.34
C GLN A 91 -0.84 14.55 10.98
N PRO A 92 -0.11 13.48 10.60
CA PRO A 92 -0.35 12.80 9.35
C PRO A 92 -1.71 12.10 9.36
N ILE A 93 -2.36 12.05 8.19
CA ILE A 93 -3.69 11.45 8.00
C ILE A 93 -3.62 10.30 7.00
N SER A 94 -2.92 10.48 5.87
CA SER A 94 -2.79 9.48 4.82
C SER A 94 -1.48 9.67 4.08
N VAL A 95 -0.91 8.60 3.53
CA VAL A 95 0.35 8.64 2.78
C VAL A 95 0.33 7.61 1.65
N SER A 96 0.98 7.93 0.54
CA SER A 96 1.20 7.02 -0.58
C SER A 96 2.57 7.25 -1.22
N VAL A 97 3.18 6.19 -1.76
CA VAL A 97 4.55 6.22 -2.29
C VAL A 97 4.63 5.72 -3.74
N SER A 98 5.46 6.40 -4.55
CA SER A 98 5.79 6.00 -5.92
C SER A 98 6.77 4.81 -5.97
N ALA A 99 6.84 4.10 -7.10
CA ALA A 99 7.63 2.87 -7.22
C ALA A 99 9.14 3.06 -7.04
N ASN A 100 9.66 4.24 -7.36
CA ASN A 100 11.07 4.61 -7.12
C ASN A 100 11.31 5.19 -5.72
N GLY A 101 10.25 5.40 -4.93
CA GLY A 101 10.30 5.97 -3.59
C GLY A 101 10.65 7.45 -3.53
N GLN A 102 10.80 8.13 -4.67
CA GLN A 102 11.26 9.53 -4.71
C GLN A 102 10.14 10.53 -4.46
N ARG A 103 8.89 10.12 -4.67
CA ARG A 103 7.69 10.94 -4.42
C ARG A 103 6.77 10.24 -3.43
N LEU A 104 6.37 10.98 -2.41
CA LEU A 104 5.33 10.57 -1.46
C LEU A 104 4.20 11.60 -1.49
N ALA A 105 2.97 11.17 -1.76
CA ALA A 105 1.79 12.00 -1.55
C ALA A 105 1.34 11.83 -0.09
N LEU A 106 0.89 12.91 0.56
CA LEU A 106 0.37 12.82 1.92
C LEU A 106 -0.75 13.82 2.17
N VAL A 107 -1.60 13.45 3.11
CA VAL A 107 -2.56 14.34 3.77
C VAL A 107 -2.12 14.50 5.20
N ARG A 108 -2.15 15.72 5.72
CA ARG A 108 -1.91 15.99 7.15
C ARG A 108 -2.83 17.10 7.65
N GLN A 109 -3.09 17.09 8.95
CA GLN A 109 -3.64 18.22 9.67
C GLN A 109 -2.49 19.10 10.16
N ARG A 110 -2.58 20.41 9.95
CA ARG A 110 -1.68 21.41 10.56
C ARG A 110 -2.52 22.61 10.97
N ALA A 111 -2.55 22.91 12.26
CA ALA A 111 -3.50 23.85 12.84
C ALA A 111 -4.96 23.48 12.45
N ASP A 112 -5.72 24.43 11.92
CA ASP A 112 -7.10 24.30 11.48
C ASP A 112 -7.25 23.77 10.04
N GLN A 113 -6.15 23.51 9.33
CA GLN A 113 -6.17 23.13 7.92
C GLN A 113 -5.75 21.68 7.70
N THR A 114 -6.49 21.00 6.82
CA THR A 114 -6.09 19.70 6.26
C THR A 114 -5.43 19.93 4.91
N GLU A 115 -4.14 19.65 4.83
CA GLU A 115 -3.28 19.94 3.69
C GLU A 115 -3.07 18.69 2.82
N LEU A 116 -3.12 18.86 1.49
CA LEU A 116 -2.65 17.88 0.52
C LEU A 116 -1.24 18.26 0.06
N LEU A 117 -0.27 17.36 0.20
CA LEU A 117 1.13 17.64 -0.16
C LEU A 117 1.75 16.54 -1.02
N ILE A 118 2.77 16.94 -1.77
CA ILE A 118 3.75 16.04 -2.39
C ILE A 118 5.12 16.30 -1.77
N TYR A 119 5.76 15.23 -1.30
CA TYR A 119 7.13 15.23 -0.82
C TYR A 119 8.06 14.71 -1.92
N ARG A 120 9.10 15.48 -2.25
CA ARG A 120 10.18 15.06 -3.15
C ARG A 120 11.41 14.71 -2.32
N ARG A 121 11.73 13.42 -2.25
CA ARG A 121 12.82 12.89 -1.43
C ARG A 121 14.21 13.30 -1.94
N SER A 122 14.39 13.44 -3.25
CA SER A 122 15.66 13.87 -3.87
C SER A 122 16.13 15.25 -3.41
N VAL A 123 15.20 16.13 -3.03
CA VAL A 123 15.48 17.50 -2.57
C VAL A 123 14.93 17.77 -1.17
N GLY A 124 14.44 16.74 -0.46
CA GLY A 124 13.90 16.85 0.89
C GLY A 124 12.77 17.89 1.07
N THR A 125 11.97 18.15 0.04
CA THR A 125 11.02 19.29 0.04
C THR A 125 9.56 18.82 0.03
N LEU A 126 8.72 19.48 0.83
CA LEU A 126 7.26 19.39 0.79
C LEU A 126 6.67 20.52 -0.05
N GLN A 127 5.76 20.19 -0.95
CA GLN A 127 5.01 21.15 -1.74
C GLN A 127 3.50 20.95 -1.52
N LEU A 128 2.78 22.03 -1.24
CA LEU A 128 1.33 22.05 -1.14
C LEU A 128 0.70 21.85 -2.53
N ILE A 129 -0.37 21.06 -2.60
CA ILE A 129 -1.23 20.92 -3.77
C ILE A 129 -2.56 21.59 -3.44
N GLU A 130 -2.88 22.66 -4.18
CA GLU A 130 -4.15 23.34 -4.04
C GLU A 130 -5.27 22.58 -4.74
N LEU A 131 -6.39 22.39 -4.05
CA LEU A 131 -7.62 21.83 -4.60
C LEU A 131 -8.53 22.98 -5.04
N ILE A 132 -8.98 22.92 -6.29
CA ILE A 132 -9.87 23.92 -6.88
C ILE A 132 -11.06 23.19 -7.51
N PRO A 133 -12.29 23.32 -6.95
CA PRO A 133 -12.65 24.13 -5.79
C PRO A 133 -12.04 23.61 -4.47
N LYS A 134 -11.99 24.46 -3.44
CA LYS A 134 -11.49 24.07 -2.11
C LYS A 134 -12.27 22.86 -1.58
N GLY A 135 -11.59 22.00 -0.82
CA GLY A 135 -12.18 20.82 -0.20
C GLY A 135 -11.24 20.24 0.86
N VAL A 136 -11.74 19.30 1.66
CA VAL A 136 -10.96 18.67 2.74
C VAL A 136 -10.43 17.32 2.27
N PRO A 137 -9.12 17.20 1.95
CA PRO A 137 -8.54 15.93 1.52
C PRO A 137 -8.49 14.93 2.68
N ARG A 138 -8.64 13.63 2.40
CA ARG A 138 -8.65 12.59 3.43
C ARG A 138 -7.76 11.40 3.12
N ARG A 139 -7.73 10.93 1.88
CA ARG A 139 -6.96 9.74 1.48
C ARG A 139 -6.29 9.95 0.14
N VAL A 140 -5.07 9.45 -0.01
CA VAL A 140 -4.29 9.58 -1.24
C VAL A 140 -3.88 8.23 -1.80
N SER A 141 -3.78 8.15 -3.12
CA SER A 141 -3.17 7.05 -3.85
C SER A 141 -2.32 7.62 -4.98
N LEU A 142 -1.01 7.40 -4.91
CA LEU A 142 -0.06 7.85 -5.90
C LEU A 142 0.25 6.68 -6.85
N ASP A 143 0.24 6.94 -8.15
CA ASP A 143 0.59 5.93 -9.14
C ASP A 143 2.08 5.53 -9.06
N SER A 144 2.43 4.43 -9.72
CA SER A 144 3.80 3.90 -9.71
C SER A 144 4.82 4.90 -10.27
N SER A 145 4.44 5.72 -11.26
CA SER A 145 5.32 6.74 -11.84
C SER A 145 5.54 7.95 -10.93
N GLY A 146 4.65 8.16 -9.95
CA GLY A 146 4.63 9.34 -9.09
C GLY A 146 4.13 10.60 -9.78
N ARG A 147 3.40 10.49 -10.91
CA ARG A 147 2.92 11.62 -11.71
C ARG A 147 1.42 11.79 -11.69
N VAL A 148 0.67 10.81 -11.17
CA VAL A 148 -0.79 10.84 -11.09
C VAL A 148 -1.20 10.50 -9.67
N LEU A 149 -1.95 11.41 -9.06
CA LEU A 149 -2.43 11.31 -7.69
C LEU A 149 -3.95 11.22 -7.70
N ALA A 150 -4.52 10.17 -7.14
CA ALA A 150 -5.92 10.14 -6.74
C ALA A 150 -6.06 10.62 -5.29
N VAL A 151 -7.01 11.52 -5.02
CA VAL A 151 -7.30 12.01 -3.68
C VAL A 151 -8.79 11.94 -3.38
N GLN A 152 -9.15 11.39 -2.24
CA GLN A 152 -10.49 11.49 -1.68
C GLN A 152 -10.64 12.84 -0.98
N VAL A 153 -11.69 13.57 -1.32
CA VAL A 153 -11.92 14.95 -0.86
C VAL A 153 -13.39 15.12 -0.47
N SER A 154 -13.62 15.83 0.65
CA SER A 154 -14.97 16.22 1.07
C SER A 154 -15.27 17.66 0.62
N ARG A 155 -16.44 17.86 0.02
CA ARG A 155 -17.04 19.16 -0.29
C ARG A 155 -18.51 19.13 0.03
N ASP A 156 -18.98 20.12 0.79
CA ASP A 156 -20.40 20.26 1.15
C ASP A 156 -21.02 18.97 1.73
N GLY A 157 -20.23 18.22 2.51
CA GLY A 157 -20.65 16.96 3.14
C GLY A 157 -20.65 15.74 2.21
N ARG A 158 -20.26 15.88 0.94
CA ARG A 158 -20.10 14.78 -0.03
C ARG A 158 -18.64 14.39 -0.18
N TRP A 159 -18.38 13.09 -0.23
CA TRP A 159 -17.08 12.54 -0.58
C TRP A 159 -16.98 12.32 -2.09
N ASP A 160 -16.00 12.97 -2.71
CA ASP A 160 -15.62 12.80 -4.11
C ASP A 160 -14.18 12.27 -4.23
N VAL A 161 -13.79 11.92 -5.45
CA VAL A 161 -12.42 11.56 -5.80
C VAL A 161 -11.93 12.43 -6.94
N GLU A 162 -10.77 13.05 -6.76
CA GLU A 162 -10.08 13.79 -7.81
C GLU A 162 -8.82 13.08 -8.26
N VAL A 163 -8.52 13.19 -9.56
CA VAL A 163 -7.30 12.68 -10.16
C VAL A 163 -6.48 13.86 -10.68
N ILE A 164 -5.28 14.03 -10.11
CA ILE A 164 -4.42 15.19 -10.32
C ILE A 164 -3.13 14.74 -11.00
N ARG A 165 -2.78 15.41 -12.10
CA ARG A 165 -1.47 15.23 -12.75
C ARG A 165 -0.43 16.12 -12.07
N LEU A 166 0.58 15.50 -11.48
CA LEU A 166 1.66 16.18 -10.77
C LEU A 166 2.74 16.65 -11.76
N LYS A 167 3.18 17.90 -11.61
CA LYS A 167 4.30 18.44 -12.37
C LYS A 167 5.62 17.76 -11.96
N SER A 168 6.60 17.76 -12.87
CA SER A 168 7.96 17.22 -12.65
C SER A 168 8.70 18.01 -11.57
#